data_AF-A0A974I3Q9-F1
#
_entry.id   AF-A0A974I3Q9-F1
#
_cell.length_a   1.000
_cell.length_b   1.000
_cell.length_c   1.000
_cell.angle_alpha   90.00
_cell.angle_beta   90.00
_cell.angle_gamma   90.00
#
_symmetry.space_group_name_H-M   'P 1'
#
loop_
_entity.id
_entity.type
_entity.pdbx_description
1 polymer ?
#
loop_
_entity_poly.entity_id
_entity_poly.type
_entity_poly.pdbx_seq_one_letter_code
_entity_poly.pdbx_strand_id
1 'polypeptide(L)' 'AGVGRTGVFITLSIVLERMRYEGVVDIFQTVKMLRTQRPAMVQTE' A
#
# COMPACT_ATOMS: atom_id res chain seq x y z
N ALA A 1 -12.03 10.76 6.74
CA ALA A 1 -10.92 10.54 5.80
C ALA A 1 -9.86 9.65 6.46
N GLY A 2 -9.58 8.49 5.87
CA GLY A 2 -8.66 7.47 6.41
C GLY A 2 -8.08 6.61 5.28
N VAL A 3 -7.78 7.26 4.15
CA VAL A 3 -7.37 6.61 2.90
C VAL A 3 -6.03 7.15 2.37
N GLY A 4 -5.69 8.42 2.63
CA GLY A 4 -4.37 9.00 2.36
C GLY A 4 -3.27 8.45 3.27
N ARG A 5 -3.03 9.10 4.42
CA ARG A 5 -1.99 8.69 5.40
C ARG A 5 -2.13 7.23 5.86
N THR A 6 -3.37 6.77 6.08
CA THR A 6 -3.65 5.37 6.41
C THR A 6 -3.25 4.43 5.28
N GLY A 7 -3.54 4.78 4.02
CA GLY A 7 -3.11 3.98 2.87
C GLY A 7 -1.59 3.96 2.71
N VAL A 8 -0.92 5.07 2.95
CA VAL A 8 0.55 5.15 2.93
C VAL A 8 1.14 4.23 4.00
N PHE A 9 0.65 4.31 5.24
CA PHE A 9 1.11 3.46 6.33
C PHE A 9 0.94 1.97 6.00
N ILE A 10 -0.26 1.57 5.58
CA ILE A 10 -0.55 0.17 5.23
C ILE A 10 0.33 -0.31 4.07
N THR A 11 0.50 0.51 3.02
CA THR A 11 1.35 0.17 1.87
C THR A 11 2.80 -0.07 2.32
N LEU A 12 3.34 0.82 3.15
CA LEU A 12 4.71 0.68 3.66
C LEU A 12 4.87 -0.55 4.54
N SER A 13 3.90 -0.85 5.42
CA SER A 13 3.94 -2.05 6.24
C SER A 13 4.00 -3.33 5.40
N ILE A 14 3.15 -3.43 4.36
CA ILE A 14 3.14 -4.59 3.45
C ILE A 14 4.47 -4.70 2.70
N VAL A 15 4.98 -3.60 2.17
CA VAL A 15 6.22 -3.57 1.38
C VAL A 15 7.43 -3.94 2.22
N LEU A 16 7.56 -3.41 3.44
CA LEU A 16 8.67 -3.76 4.35
C LEU A 16 8.64 -5.23 4.76
N GLU A 17 7.45 -5.79 4.96
CA GLU A 17 7.30 -7.21 5.23
C GLU A 17 7.73 -8.07 4.03
N ARG A 18 7.22 -7.77 2.84
CA ARG A 18 7.58 -8.42 1.57
C ARG A 18 9.08 -8.35 1.30
N MET A 19 9.69 -7.20 1.54
CA MET A 19 11.13 -7.01 1.35
C MET A 19 11.96 -7.90 2.28
N ARG A 20 11.53 -8.11 3.54
CA ARG A 20 12.24 -8.99 4.49
C ARG A 20 12.18 -10.47 4.12
N TYR A 21 11.06 -10.93 3.55
CA TYR A 21 10.85 -12.35 3.26
C TYR A 21 11.18 -12.75 1.83
N GLU A 22 10.83 -11.91 0.85
CA GLU A 22 10.88 -12.24 -0.58
C GLU A 22 12.01 -11.47 -1.31
N GLY A 23 12.55 -10.40 -0.70
CA GLY A 23 13.58 -9.55 -1.32
C GLY A 23 13.08 -8.73 -2.52
N VAL A 24 11.78 -8.77 -2.82
CA VAL A 24 11.15 -8.07 -3.94
C VAL A 24 10.08 -7.10 -3.45
N VAL A 25 9.91 -6.00 -4.17
CA VAL A 25 8.97 -4.92 -3.83
C VAL A 25 8.21 -4.49 -5.08
N ASP A 26 6.87 -4.52 -5.02
CA ASP A 26 5.98 -3.97 -6.03
C ASP A 26 4.93 -3.04 -5.37
N ILE A 27 5.26 -1.75 -5.34
CA ILE A 27 4.41 -0.71 -4.75
C ILE A 27 3.14 -0.51 -5.59
N PHE A 28 3.25 -0.59 -6.91
CA PHE A 28 2.12 -0.34 -7.81
C PHE A 28 1.02 -1.38 -7.62
N GLN A 29 1.39 -2.67 -7.64
CA GLN A 29 0.44 -3.76 -7.40
C GLN A 29 -0.15 -3.69 -5.98
N THR A 30 0.68 -3.34 -4.99
CA THR A 30 0.21 -3.18 -3.60
C THR A 30 -0.87 -2.11 -3.50
N VAL A 31 -0.65 -0.91 -4.04
CA VAL A 31 -1.65 0.17 -4.02
C VAL A 31 -2.88 -0.19 -4.85
N LYS A 32 -2.71 -0.84 -6.01
CA LYS A 32 -3.82 -1.31 -6.84
C LYS A 32 -4.72 -2.28 -6.05
N MET A 33 -4.13 -3.23 -5.33
CA MET A 33 -4.84 -4.17 -4.47
C MET A 33 -5.54 -3.48 -3.29
N LEU A 34 -4.90 -2.50 -2.64
CA LEU A 34 -5.56 -1.73 -1.57
C LEU A 34 -6.78 -0.97 -2.09
N ARG A 35 -6.71 -0.46 -3.32
CA ARG A 35 -7.83 0.25 -3.97
C ARG A 35 -9.00 -0.66 -4.34
N THR A 36 -8.79 -1.96 -4.55
CA THR A 36 -9.90 -2.92 -4.74
C THR A 36 -10.63 -3.22 -3.44
N GLN A 37 -9.94 -3.17 -2.29
CA GLN A 37 -10.56 -3.37 -0.97
C GLN A 37 -11.25 -2.10 -0.47
N ARG A 38 -10.62 -0.94 -0.66
CA ARG A 38 -11.16 0.36 -0.29
C ARG A 38 -10.79 1.41 -1.33
N PRO A 39 -11.78 2.02 -2.00
CA PRO A 39 -11.51 3.06 -2.98
C PRO A 39 -10.69 4.23 -2.42
N ALA A 40 -9.87 4.83 -3.28
CA ALA A 40 -9.02 5.99 -2.98
C ALA A 40 -7.93 5.76 -1.91
N MET A 41 -7.60 4.51 -1.57
CA MET A 41 -6.41 4.21 -0.77
C MET A 41 -5.15 4.77 -1.44
N VAL A 42 -4.29 5.36 -0.61
CA VAL A 42 -3.16 6.21 -1.03
C VAL A 42 -3.69 7.35 -1.92
N GLN A 43 -4.41 8.27 -1.28
CA GLN A 43 -4.79 9.54 -1.90
C GLN A 43 -3.51 10.33 -2.21
N THR A 44 -3.34 10.64 -3.48
CA THR A 44 -2.44 11.68 -3.97
C THR A 44 -3.24 12.98 -4.00
N GLU A 45 -2.66 14.09 -3.55
CA GLU A 45 -3.25 15.42 -3.73
C GLU A 45 -3.35 15.78 -5.23
#